data_AF-A0A1I2NW59-F1
#
_entry.id   AF-A0A1I2NW59-F1
#
_cell.length_a   1.000
_cell.length_b   1.000
_cell.length_c   1.000
_cell.angle_alpha   90.00
_cell.angle_beta   90.00
_cell.angle_gamma   90.00
#
_symmetry.space_group_name_H-M   'P 1'
#
loop_
_entity.id
_entity.type
_entity.pdbx_description
1 polymer ?
#
loop_
_entity_poly.entity_id
_entity_poly.type
_entity_poly.pdbx_seq_one_letter_code
_entity_poly.pdbx_strand_id
1 'polypeptide(L)'
;MITEKEIARINELYHKSKEGGGLTAEEKNEQARLRRAYIDSVKANLGVYLKDIKNASETGAESGDAKAKAKKAMEKTDAELTNEERSVIEVSAANPEVSSHLHI
;
A
#
# COMPACT_ATOMS: atom_id res chain seq x y z
N MET A 1 -8.93 -1.19 12.00
CA MET A 1 -9.41 -2.31 11.17
C MET A 1 -10.17 -1.68 10.01
N ILE A 2 -9.88 -2.06 8.77
CA ILE A 2 -10.59 -1.55 7.59
C ILE A 2 -11.96 -2.21 7.46
N THR A 3 -12.95 -1.48 6.95
CA THR A 3 -14.33 -1.93 6.80
C THR A 3 -14.61 -2.50 5.40
N GLU A 4 -15.66 -3.31 5.26
CA GLU A 4 -16.10 -3.81 3.96
C GLU A 4 -16.48 -2.69 2.99
N LYS A 5 -17.03 -1.58 3.51
CA LYS A 5 -17.35 -0.39 2.71
C LYS A 5 -16.11 0.26 2.12
N GLU A 6 -15.03 0.34 2.90
CA GLU A 6 -13.74 0.86 2.42
C GLU A 6 -13.10 -0.07 1.39
N ILE A 7 -13.25 -1.39 1.53
CA ILE A 7 -12.80 -2.37 0.52
C ILE A 7 -13.62 -2.21 -0.78
N ALA A 8 -14.93 -2.09 -0.69
CA ALA A 8 -15.79 -1.83 -1.84
C ALA A 8 -15.39 -0.53 -2.55
N ARG A 9 -15.10 0.53 -1.79
CA ARG A 9 -14.62 1.80 -2.32
C ARG A 9 -13.28 1.67 -3.05
N ILE A 10 -12.33 0.88 -2.52
CA ILE A 10 -11.06 0.58 -3.22
C ILE A 10 -11.33 -0.06 -4.59
N ASN A 11 -12.27 -1.00 -4.66
CA ASN A 11 -12.64 -1.69 -5.90
C ASN A 11 -13.32 -0.73 -6.89
N GLU A 12 -14.26 0.09 -6.44
CA GLU A 12 -14.89 1.13 -7.27
C GLU A 12 -13.85 2.06 -7.91
N LEU A 13 -12.92 2.59 -7.11
CA LEU A 13 -11.84 3.46 -7.59
C LEU A 13 -10.90 2.71 -8.55
N TYR A 14 -10.69 1.41 -8.34
CA TYR A 14 -9.90 0.58 -9.25
C TYR A 14 -10.59 0.40 -10.61
N HIS A 15 -11.89 0.06 -10.62
CA HIS A 15 -12.65 -0.06 -11.87
C HIS A 15 -12.71 1.27 -12.61
N LYS A 16 -12.97 2.38 -11.90
CA LYS A 16 -12.95 3.72 -12.48
C LYS A 16 -11.60 4.07 -13.12
N SER A 17 -10.49 3.74 -12.45
CA SER A 17 -9.14 3.89 -12.99
C SER A 17 -8.89 3.08 -14.26
N LYS A 18 -9.56 1.92 -14.44
CA LYS A 18 -9.32 0.99 -15.54
C LYS A 18 -10.25 1.19 -16.74
N GLU A 19 -11.47 1.64 -16.49
CA GLU A 19 -12.56 1.64 -17.48
C GLU A 19 -12.91 3.05 -17.99
N GLY A 20 -12.64 4.12 -17.23
CA GLY A 20 -13.14 5.45 -17.58
C GLY A 20 -12.22 6.60 -17.19
N GLY A 21 -11.46 7.13 -18.15
CA GLY A 21 -10.79 8.45 -18.06
C GLY A 21 -9.70 8.62 -17.00
N GLY A 22 -9.53 7.67 -16.08
CA GLY A 22 -8.63 7.76 -14.94
C GLY A 22 -9.28 8.35 -13.69
N LEU A 23 -8.54 8.32 -12.59
CA LEU A 23 -8.96 8.92 -11.31
C LEU A 23 -8.59 10.39 -11.27
N THR A 24 -9.46 11.21 -10.66
CA THR A 24 -9.09 12.59 -10.30
C THR A 24 -7.98 12.60 -9.24
N ALA A 25 -7.31 13.73 -9.03
CA ALA A 25 -6.25 13.83 -8.03
C ALA A 25 -6.74 13.48 -6.61
N GLU A 26 -7.95 13.93 -6.27
CA GLU A 26 -8.61 13.63 -4.99
C GLU A 26 -8.89 12.13 -4.84
N GLU A 27 -9.39 11.50 -5.89
CA GLU A 27 -9.69 10.07 -5.91
C GLU A 27 -8.44 9.20 -5.84
N LYS A 28 -7.33 9.62 -6.45
CA LYS A 28 -6.03 8.97 -6.30
C LYS A 28 -5.55 9.01 -4.87
N ASN A 29 -5.64 10.17 -4.22
CA ASN A 29 -5.27 10.34 -2.82
C ASN A 29 -6.16 9.50 -1.89
N GLU A 30 -7.47 9.49 -2.16
CA GLU A 30 -8.43 8.64 -1.44
C GLU A 30 -8.04 7.15 -1.59
N GLN A 31 -7.79 6.70 -2.82
CA GLN A 31 -7.39 5.32 -3.10
C GLN A 31 -6.08 4.93 -2.41
N ALA A 32 -5.06 5.81 -2.45
CA ALA A 32 -3.78 5.57 -1.81
C ALA A 32 -3.93 5.41 -0.28
N ARG A 33 -4.67 6.31 0.35
CA ARG A 33 -4.96 6.26 1.80
C ARG A 33 -5.68 4.96 2.18
N LEU A 34 -6.72 4.60 1.42
CA LEU A 34 -7.51 3.39 1.69
C LEU A 34 -6.68 2.11 1.49
N ARG A 35 -5.87 2.05 0.42
CA ARG A 35 -4.97 0.92 0.17
C ARG A 35 -3.90 0.78 1.25
N ARG A 36 -3.36 1.90 1.74
CA ARG A 36 -2.37 1.85 2.84
C ARG A 36 -2.99 1.30 4.12
N ALA A 37 -4.16 1.82 4.50
CA ALA A 37 -4.90 1.33 5.67
C ALA A 37 -5.24 -0.17 5.56
N TYR A 38 -5.62 -0.64 4.37
CA TYR A 38 -5.85 -2.07 4.11
C TYR A 38 -4.58 -2.89 4.36
N ILE A 39 -3.46 -2.52 3.73
CA ILE A 39 -2.18 -3.23 3.84
C ILE A 39 -1.71 -3.27 5.29
N ASP A 40 -1.78 -2.15 6.01
CA ASP A 40 -1.34 -2.09 7.40
C ASP A 40 -2.19 -3.01 8.30
N SER A 41 -3.50 -3.08 8.05
CA SER A 41 -4.38 -4.02 8.77
C SER A 41 -4.06 -5.50 8.47
N VAL A 42 -3.76 -5.82 7.21
CA VAL A 42 -3.36 -7.18 6.80
C VAL A 42 -1.99 -7.53 7.36
N LYS A 43 -1.01 -6.61 7.33
CA LYS A 43 0.33 -6.78 7.91
C LYS A 43 0.24 -7.03 9.43
N ALA A 44 -0.59 -6.27 10.13
CA ALA A 44 -0.79 -6.45 11.57
C ALA A 44 -1.36 -7.83 11.90
N ASN A 45 -2.41 -8.26 11.18
CA ASN A 45 -3.02 -9.58 11.38
C ASN A 45 -2.03 -10.70 11.04
N LEU A 46 -1.34 -10.61 9.90
CA LEU A 46 -0.34 -11.60 9.50
C LEU A 46 0.83 -11.69 10.51
N GLY A 47 1.26 -10.55 11.05
CA GLY A 47 2.30 -10.50 12.07
C GLY A 47 1.92 -11.25 13.36
N VAL A 48 0.64 -11.26 13.74
CA VAL A 48 0.14 -12.08 14.87
C VAL A 48 0.27 -13.57 14.53
N TYR A 49 -0.24 -14.01 13.38
CA TYR A 49 -0.15 -15.41 12.95
C TYR A 49 1.31 -15.89 12.81
N LEU A 50 2.22 -15.05 12.31
CA LEU A 50 3.63 -15.39 12.19
C LEU A 50 4.33 -15.50 13.56
N LYS A 51 3.94 -14.70 14.55
CA LYS A 51 4.44 -14.84 15.93
C LYS A 51 3.93 -16.14 16.54
N ASP A 52 2.67 -16.51 16.29
CA ASP A 52 2.11 -17.76 16.79
C ASP A 52 2.81 -18.98 16.17
N ILE A 53 3.04 -18.96 14.85
CA ILE A 53 3.83 -19.99 14.14
C ILE A 53 5.25 -20.04 14.69
N LYS A 54 5.90 -18.88 14.89
CA LYS A 54 7.26 -18.81 15.46
C LYS A 54 7.31 -19.35 16.88
N ASN A 55 6.30 -19.06 17.72
CA ASN A 55 6.25 -19.56 19.08
C ASN A 55 6.04 -21.09 19.10
N ALA A 56 5.17 -21.60 18.21
CA ALA A 56 5.00 -23.04 17.99
C ALA A 56 6.28 -23.71 17.45
N SER A 57 7.09 -22.97 16.68
CA SER A 57 8.38 -23.42 16.18
C SER A 57 9.49 -23.31 17.24
N GLU A 58 9.45 -22.34 18.14
CA GLU A 58 10.41 -22.25 19.26
C GLU A 58 10.13 -23.30 20.34
N THR A 59 8.92 -23.87 20.39
CA THR A 59 8.61 -25.09 21.15
C THR A 59 9.10 -26.39 20.49
N GLY A 60 9.79 -26.33 19.33
CA GLY A 60 10.48 -27.49 18.74
C GLY A 60 10.36 -27.70 17.22
N ALA A 61 10.38 -26.66 16.40
CA ALA A 61 10.52 -26.74 14.93
C ALA A 61 11.44 -25.63 14.39
N GLU A 62 12.49 -26.01 13.68
CA GLU A 62 13.52 -25.12 13.13
C GLU A 62 12.93 -24.18 12.04
N SER A 63 13.05 -22.84 12.18
CA SER A 63 12.44 -21.87 11.23
C SER A 63 13.30 -20.63 10.87
N GLY A 64 14.62 -20.79 10.75
CA GLY A 64 15.53 -19.69 10.41
C GLY A 64 15.23 -18.98 9.07
N ASP A 65 14.73 -19.70 8.07
CA ASP A 65 14.60 -19.20 6.69
C ASP A 65 13.34 -18.36 6.42
N ALA A 66 12.26 -18.56 7.18
CA ALA A 66 10.98 -17.90 6.93
C ALA A 66 11.03 -16.40 7.30
N LYS A 67 11.71 -16.06 8.40
CA LYS A 67 11.84 -14.67 8.89
C LYS A 67 12.64 -13.79 7.93
N ALA A 68 13.71 -14.33 7.34
CA ALA A 68 14.54 -13.61 6.37
C ALA A 68 13.77 -13.34 5.06
N LYS A 69 12.97 -14.31 4.58
CA LYS A 69 12.15 -14.15 3.39
C LYS A 69 11.03 -13.12 3.59
N ALA A 70 10.36 -13.14 4.75
CA ALA A 70 9.32 -12.16 5.07
C ALA A 70 9.88 -10.73 5.17
N LYS A 71 11.05 -10.54 5.81
CA LYS A 71 11.72 -9.24 5.88
C LYS A 71 12.10 -8.71 4.50
N LYS A 72 12.68 -9.56 3.65
CA LYS A 72 13.07 -9.19 2.27
C LYS A 72 11.86 -8.88 1.38
N ALA A 73 10.75 -9.59 1.56
CA ALA A 73 9.50 -9.32 0.86
C ALA A 73 8.89 -7.99 1.29
N MET A 74 8.87 -7.69 2.60
CA MET A 74 8.39 -6.41 3.12
C MET A 74 9.25 -5.23 2.64
N GLU A 75 10.59 -5.36 2.67
CA GLU A 75 11.51 -4.33 2.14
C GLU A 75 11.32 -4.11 0.64
N LYS A 76 11.04 -5.16 -0.13
CA LYS A 76 10.77 -5.04 -1.57
C LYS A 76 9.45 -4.30 -1.83
N THR A 77 8.39 -4.64 -1.11
CA THR A 77 7.08 -3.97 -1.24
C THR A 77 7.15 -2.51 -0.82
N ASP A 78 7.87 -2.21 0.26
CA ASP A 78 8.04 -0.82 0.72
C ASP A 78 8.89 -0.02 -0.29
N ALA A 79 9.91 -0.63 -0.92
CA ALA A 79 10.68 0.00 -2.00
C ALA A 79 9.84 0.25 -3.28
N GLU A 80 9.00 -0.71 -3.69
CA GLU A 80 8.08 -0.55 -4.83
C GLU A 80 7.06 0.57 -4.59
N LEU A 81 6.49 0.67 -3.39
CA LEU A 81 5.58 1.76 -3.01
C LEU A 81 6.27 3.14 -3.06
N THR A 82 7.50 3.25 -2.56
CA THR A 82 8.25 4.53 -2.63
C THR A 82 8.61 4.93 -4.06
N ASN A 83 8.79 3.96 -4.96
CA ASN A 83 9.09 4.23 -6.37
C ASN A 83 7.82 4.62 -7.14
N GLU A 84 6.67 3.99 -6.82
CA GLU A 84 5.36 4.43 -7.32
C GLU A 84 5.02 5.85 -6.84
N GLU A 85 5.22 6.17 -5.56
CA GLU A 85 5.05 7.54 -5.03
C GLU A 85 5.96 8.56 -5.73
N ARG A 86 7.22 8.20 -6.03
CA ARG A 86 8.14 9.05 -6.81
C ARG A 86 7.67 9.26 -8.25
N SER A 87 7.19 8.21 -8.93
CA SER A 87 6.68 8.32 -10.30
C SER A 87 5.44 9.21 -10.41
N VAL A 88 4.56 9.19 -9.39
CA VAL A 88 3.38 10.05 -9.34
C VAL A 88 3.77 11.52 -9.14
N ILE A 89 4.82 11.79 -8.36
CA ILE A 89 5.40 13.14 -8.19
C ILE A 89 6.07 13.62 -9.50
N GLU A 90 6.81 12.77 -10.19
CA GLU A 90 7.50 13.13 -11.46
C GLU A 90 6.51 13.42 -12.60
N VAL A 91 5.43 12.65 -12.71
CA VAL A 91 4.34 12.90 -13.68
C VAL A 91 3.59 14.21 -13.35
N SER A 92 3.52 14.61 -12.08
CA SER A 92 2.97 15.90 -11.66
C SER A 92 3.90 17.09 -11.94
N ALA A 93 5.22 16.89 -11.90
CA ALA A 93 6.22 17.93 -12.17
C ALA A 93 6.42 18.22 -13.66
N ALA A 94 6.06 17.27 -14.54
CA ALA A 94 6.16 17.41 -15.99
C ALA A 94 4.98 18.17 -16.64
N ASN A 95 3.99 18.63 -15.86
CA ASN A 95 2.87 19.44 -16.33
C ASN A 95 2.94 20.85 -15.71
N PRO A 96 3.51 21.86 -16.40
CA PRO A 96 3.81 23.17 -15.81
C PRO A 96 2.58 24.06 -15.50
N GLU A 97 1.36 23.63 -15.85
CA GLU A 97 0.13 24.43 -15.70
C GLU A 97 -0.38 24.57 -14.25
N VAL A 98 0.22 23.89 -13.26
CA VAL A 98 -0.23 23.98 -11.85
C VAL A 98 0.70 24.86 -10.99
N SER A 99 1.73 25.48 -11.57
CA SER A 99 2.73 26.26 -10.83
C SER A 99 2.37 27.74 -10.56
N SER A 100 1.12 28.19 -10.73
CA SER A 100 0.76 29.62 -10.58
C SER A 100 -0.23 29.97 -9.46
N HIS A 101 -0.64 29.03 -8.60
CA HIS A 101 -1.56 29.34 -7.49
C HIS A 101 -0.94 29.34 -6.09
N LEU A 102 0.29 29.84 -5.97
CA LEU A 102 0.78 30.36 -4.69
C LEU A 102 1.45 31.72 -4.92
N HIS A 103 0.63 32.77 -4.97
CA HIS A 103 1.07 34.14 -4.76
C HIS A 103 0.64 34.58 -3.35
N ILE A 104 1.58 34.50 -2.41
CA ILE A 104 1.91 35.59 -1.48
C ILE A 104 3.41 35.82 -1.61
#